data_AF-T0ZJ63-F1
#
_entry.id   AF-T0ZJ63-F1
#
_cell.length_a   1.000
_cell.length_b   1.000
_cell.length_c   1.000
_cell.angle_alpha   90.00
_cell.angle_beta   90.00
_cell.angle_gamma   90.00
#
_symmetry.space_group_name_H-M   'P 1'
#
loop_
_entity.id
_entity.type
_entity.pdbx_description
1 polymer ?
#
loop_
_entity_poly.entity_id
_entity_poly.type
_entity_poly.pdbx_seq_one_letter_code
_entity_poly.pdbx_strand_id
1 'polypeptide(L)'
;MFRDPRVWRWILYDWAESAFATTVMVAFFPILLTHYWNPGSPAAAFARLGMVSGIAALAIALVAPLLGALADRAHARAFWLAGFAGLGILSVLALDLVGRGQWFIALLLFGLALVGYSGGNVFYNSLLLHWCDPAEIDRASCYGYGAGYLGGGL
;
A
#
# COMPACT_ATOMS: atom_id res chain seq x y z
N MET A 1 -24.06 -11.78 -8.61
CA MET A 1 -23.68 -10.36 -8.46
C MET A 1 -23.87 -9.99 -7.01
N PHE A 2 -22.84 -9.48 -6.32
CA PHE A 2 -22.93 -9.18 -4.88
C PHE A 2 -24.03 -8.16 -4.62
N ARG A 3 -24.89 -8.44 -3.62
CA ARG A 3 -26.02 -7.57 -3.27
C ARG A 3 -25.61 -6.40 -2.36
N ASP A 4 -24.55 -6.57 -1.57
CA ASP A 4 -24.05 -5.52 -0.69
C ASP A 4 -23.07 -4.58 -1.45
N PRO A 5 -23.36 -3.27 -1.57
CA PRO A 5 -22.46 -2.31 -2.20
C PRO A 5 -21.11 -2.15 -1.48
N ARG A 6 -20.99 -2.56 -0.21
CA ARG A 6 -19.74 -2.53 0.55
C ARG A 6 -18.69 -3.48 -0.01
N VAL A 7 -19.10 -4.62 -0.57
CA VAL A 7 -18.20 -5.58 -1.23
C VAL A 7 -17.54 -4.94 -2.46
N TRP A 8 -18.29 -4.16 -3.23
CA TRP A 8 -17.74 -3.42 -4.37
C TRP A 8 -16.73 -2.34 -3.95
N ARG A 9 -16.97 -1.65 -2.82
CA ARG A 9 -16.00 -0.69 -2.27
C ARG A 9 -14.69 -1.37 -1.86
N TRP A 10 -14.79 -2.59 -1.32
CA TRP A 10 -13.63 -3.40 -0.97
C TRP A 10 -12.85 -3.81 -2.23
N ILE A 11 -13.54 -4.32 -3.26
CA ILE A 11 -12.92 -4.70 -4.55
C ILE A 11 -12.23 -3.50 -5.22
N LEU A 12 -12.84 -2.31 -5.20
CA LEU A 12 -12.24 -1.09 -5.75
C LEU A 12 -10.98 -0.66 -4.99
N TYR A 13 -10.94 -0.89 -3.67
CA TYR A 13 -9.75 -0.66 -2.88
C TYR A 13 -8.64 -1.65 -3.25
N ASP A 14 -8.95 -2.94 -3.38
CA ASP A 14 -8.02 -3.98 -3.86
C ASP A 14 -7.36 -3.58 -5.19
N TRP A 15 -8.20 -3.11 -6.11
CA TRP A 15 -7.77 -2.67 -7.43
C TRP A 15 -6.75 -1.52 -7.35
N ALA A 16 -7.03 -0.49 -6.56
CA ALA A 16 -6.16 0.65 -6.39
C ALA A 16 -4.85 0.31 -5.66
N GLU A 17 -4.94 -0.55 -4.63
CA GLU A 17 -3.82 -1.03 -3.83
C GLU A 17 -2.85 -1.87 -4.69
N SER A 18 -3.39 -2.75 -5.54
CA SER A 18 -2.62 -3.54 -6.51
C SER A 18 -1.95 -2.67 -7.58
N ALA A 19 -2.66 -1.64 -8.08
CA ALA A 19 -2.09 -0.66 -9.00
C ALA A 19 -0.89 0.06 -8.36
N PHE A 20 -1.00 0.49 -7.10
CA PHE A 20 0.12 1.11 -6.39
C PHE A 20 1.31 0.16 -6.23
N ALA A 21 1.08 -1.09 -5.83
CA ALA A 21 2.17 -2.06 -5.61
C ALA A 21 2.96 -2.36 -6.89
N THR A 22 2.27 -2.54 -8.01
CA THR A 22 2.91 -2.88 -9.29
C THR A 22 3.55 -1.67 -9.97
N THR A 23 2.83 -0.55 -10.03
CA THR A 23 3.32 0.65 -10.73
C THR A 23 4.36 1.37 -9.90
N VAL A 24 4.04 1.77 -8.66
CA VAL A 24 4.94 2.60 -7.85
C VAL A 24 6.05 1.75 -7.25
N MET A 25 5.70 0.71 -6.49
CA MET A 25 6.72 -0.03 -5.71
C MET A 25 7.65 -0.85 -6.60
N VAL A 26 7.12 -1.53 -7.62
CA VAL A 26 7.90 -2.45 -8.46
C VAL A 26 8.45 -1.78 -9.71
N ALA A 27 7.61 -1.08 -10.49
CA ALA A 27 8.04 -0.57 -11.78
C ALA A 27 8.79 0.78 -11.69
N PHE A 28 8.12 1.84 -11.25
CA PHE A 28 8.62 3.21 -11.39
C PHE A 28 9.65 3.61 -10.33
N PHE A 29 9.40 3.31 -9.05
CA PHE A 29 10.26 3.82 -7.99
C PHE A 29 11.71 3.33 -8.10
N PRO A 30 12.00 2.04 -8.33
CA PRO A 30 13.39 1.57 -8.47
C PRO A 30 14.13 2.20 -9.66
N ILE A 31 13.42 2.41 -10.77
CA ILE A 31 13.95 3.05 -11.98
C ILE A 31 14.29 4.51 -11.70
N LEU A 32 13.34 5.28 -11.16
CA LEU A 32 13.55 6.69 -10.85
C LEU A 32 14.62 6.89 -9.77
N LEU A 33 14.67 6.00 -8.77
CA LEU A 33 15.72 6.01 -7.76
C LEU A 33 17.09 5.85 -8.41
N THR A 34 17.25 4.89 -9.33
CA THR A 34 18.55 4.59 -9.95
C THR A 34 18.98 5.66 -10.96
N HIS A 35 18.04 6.21 -11.74
CA HIS A 35 18.36 7.08 -12.87
C HIS A 35 18.25 8.58 -12.56
N TYR A 36 17.41 8.97 -11.60
CA TYR A 36 17.10 10.38 -11.34
C TYR A 36 17.49 10.81 -9.92
N TRP A 37 17.03 10.12 -8.88
CA TRP A 37 17.30 10.55 -7.50
C TRP A 37 18.67 10.13 -6.97
N ASN A 38 19.24 9.01 -7.45
CA ASN A 38 20.56 8.50 -7.05
C ASN A 38 21.43 8.09 -8.27
N PRO A 39 21.72 9.03 -9.19
CA PRO A 39 22.42 8.72 -10.43
C PRO A 39 23.87 8.25 -10.17
N GLY A 40 24.34 7.32 -10.99
CA GLY A 40 25.75 6.89 -11.00
C GLY A 40 26.11 5.80 -9.97
N SER A 41 25.17 5.33 -9.15
CA SER A 41 25.41 4.22 -8.23
C SER A 41 24.21 3.28 -8.07
N PRO A 42 23.91 2.43 -9.07
CA PRO A 42 22.79 1.49 -9.02
C PRO A 42 22.86 0.52 -7.83
N ALA A 43 24.05 -0.02 -7.53
CA ALA A 43 24.24 -0.92 -6.39
C ALA A 43 23.88 -0.23 -5.05
N ALA A 44 24.28 1.02 -4.87
CA ALA A 44 23.91 1.78 -3.68
C ALA A 44 22.41 2.12 -3.66
N ALA A 45 21.79 2.40 -4.81
CA ALA A 45 20.36 2.65 -4.92
C ALA A 45 19.54 1.44 -4.42
N PHE A 46 19.86 0.24 -4.92
CA PHE A 46 19.19 -0.99 -4.50
C PHE A 46 19.46 -1.35 -3.03
N ALA A 47 20.69 -1.17 -2.55
CA ALA A 47 21.01 -1.41 -1.14
C ALA A 47 20.19 -0.48 -0.20
N ARG A 48 20.10 0.81 -0.54
CA ARG A 48 19.32 1.79 0.23
C ARG A 48 17.82 1.52 0.14
N LEU A 49 17.31 1.15 -1.04
CA LEU A 49 15.93 0.74 -1.23
C LEU A 49 15.59 -0.46 -0.33
N GLY A 50 16.42 -1.51 -0.36
CA GLY A 50 16.24 -2.68 0.50
C GLY A 50 16.26 -2.34 1.99
N MET A 51 17.17 -1.46 2.41
CA MET A 51 17.25 -1.00 3.80
C MET A 51 15.96 -0.28 4.23
N VAL A 52 15.45 0.64 3.41
CA VAL A 52 14.22 1.38 3.71
C VAL A 52 12.99 0.48 3.72
N SER A 53 12.88 -0.43 2.75
CA SER A 53 11.81 -1.44 2.74
C SER A 53 11.85 -2.32 3.98
N GLY A 54 13.05 -2.75 4.41
CA GLY A 54 13.23 -3.53 5.64
C GLY A 54 12.86 -2.76 6.90
N ILE A 55 13.26 -1.49 7.01
CA ILE A 55 12.88 -0.62 8.15
C ILE A 55 11.37 -0.40 8.20
N ALA A 56 10.74 -0.10 7.06
CA ALA A 56 9.29 0.07 6.98
C ALA A 56 8.55 -1.22 7.36
N ALA A 57 8.99 -2.37 6.87
CA ALA A 57 8.42 -3.67 7.21
C ALA A 57 8.57 -3.98 8.71
N LEU A 58 9.74 -3.71 9.31
CA LEU A 58 9.97 -3.87 10.75
C LEU A 58 9.08 -2.93 11.57
N ALA A 59 8.97 -1.66 11.18
CA ALA A 59 8.11 -0.69 11.86
C ALA A 59 6.65 -1.17 11.86
N ILE A 60 6.15 -1.64 10.72
CA ILE A 60 4.80 -2.20 10.61
C ILE A 60 4.67 -3.48 11.43
N ALA A 61 5.64 -4.39 11.38
CA ALA A 61 5.58 -5.64 12.14
C ALA A 61 5.45 -5.40 13.65
N LEU A 62 6.15 -4.39 14.19
CA LEU A 62 6.06 -4.01 15.60
C LEU A 62 4.71 -3.38 15.97
N VAL A 63 4.12 -2.61 15.06
CA VAL A 63 2.88 -1.87 15.30
C VAL A 63 1.63 -2.67 14.90
N ALA A 64 1.76 -3.70 14.07
CA ALA A 64 0.67 -4.52 13.54
C ALA A 64 -0.21 -5.16 14.63
N PRO A 65 0.30 -5.70 15.76
CA PRO A 65 -0.55 -6.21 16.83
C PRO A 65 -1.46 -5.14 17.43
N LEU A 66 -0.96 -3.91 17.56
CA LEU A 66 -1.73 -2.77 18.06
C LEU A 66 -2.78 -2.34 17.03
N LEU A 67 -2.42 -2.29 15.74
CA LEU A 67 -3.37 -1.98 14.66
C LEU A 67 -4.45 -3.04 14.54
N GLY A 68 -4.11 -4.32 14.72
CA GLY A 68 -5.06 -5.43 14.74
C GLY A 68 -6.05 -5.29 15.90
N ALA A 69 -5.57 -5.03 17.11
CA ALA A 69 -6.43 -4.79 18.26
C ALA A 69 -7.34 -3.54 18.08
N LEU A 70 -6.85 -2.52 17.38
CA LEU A 70 -7.66 -1.36 16.97
C LEU A 70 -8.69 -1.73 15.89
N ALA A 71 -8.33 -2.61 14.96
CA ALA A 71 -9.24 -3.11 13.94
C ALA A 71 -10.36 -3.96 14.58
N ASP A 72 -10.09 -4.73 15.62
CA ASP A 72 -11.12 -5.50 16.32
C ASP A 72 -12.22 -4.62 16.93
N ARG A 73 -11.90 -3.35 17.26
CA ARG A 73 -12.88 -2.34 17.65
C ARG A 73 -13.62 -1.83 16.40
N ALA A 74 -14.77 -2.44 16.13
CA ALA A 74 -15.54 -2.36 14.88
C ALA A 74 -15.81 -0.95 14.30
N HIS A 75 -15.82 0.11 15.10
CA HIS A 75 -16.36 1.41 14.68
C HIS A 75 -15.39 2.30 13.87
N ALA A 76 -14.08 2.00 13.83
CA ALA A 76 -13.09 2.93 13.26
C ALA A 76 -12.27 2.37 12.07
N ARG A 77 -12.52 1.13 11.61
CA ARG A 77 -11.70 0.48 10.57
C ARG A 77 -11.58 1.29 9.27
N ALA A 78 -12.70 1.80 8.77
CA ALA A 78 -12.73 2.60 7.54
C ALA A 78 -12.02 3.96 7.70
N PHE A 79 -12.08 4.56 8.90
CA PHE A 79 -11.36 5.79 9.22
C PHE A 79 -9.84 5.57 9.23
N TRP A 80 -9.38 4.51 9.89
CA TRP A 80 -7.96 4.16 9.90
C TRP A 80 -7.46 3.79 8.51
N LEU A 81 -8.23 3.00 7.75
CA LEU A 81 -7.92 2.69 6.36
C LEU A 81 -7.72 3.97 5.53
N ALA A 82 -8.65 4.92 5.63
CA ALA A 82 -8.57 6.18 4.91
C ALA A 82 -7.34 7.01 5.34
N GLY A 83 -6.98 7.00 6.63
CA GLY A 83 -5.77 7.67 7.13
C GLY A 83 -4.48 7.09 6.54
N PHE A 84 -4.36 5.76 6.53
CA PHE A 84 -3.21 5.07 5.96
C PHE A 84 -3.14 5.21 4.43
N ALA A 85 -4.26 5.11 3.74
CA ALA A 85 -4.36 5.39 2.30
C ALA A 85 -3.96 6.84 2.00
N GLY A 86 -4.43 7.81 2.81
CA GLY A 86 -4.06 9.22 2.70
C GLY A 86 -2.56 9.44 2.89
N LEU A 87 -1.93 8.79 3.87
CA LEU A 87 -0.48 8.82 4.06
C LEU A 87 0.25 8.32 2.80
N GLY A 88 -0.19 7.20 2.22
CA GLY A 88 0.36 6.65 0.99
C GLY A 88 0.24 7.61 -0.18
N ILE A 89 -0.97 8.10 -0.45
CA ILE A 89 -1.27 9.03 -1.54
C ILE A 89 -0.44 10.31 -1.41
N LEU A 90 -0.44 10.95 -0.24
CA LEU A 90 0.30 12.19 -0.01
C LEU A 90 1.82 11.98 -0.15
N SER A 91 2.34 10.83 0.28
CA SER A 91 3.76 10.51 0.14
C SER A 91 4.16 10.34 -1.33
N VAL A 92 3.32 9.69 -2.14
CA VAL A 92 3.55 9.54 -3.58
C VAL A 92 3.44 10.88 -4.30
N LEU A 93 2.41 11.68 -4.02
CA LEU A 93 2.26 13.01 -4.61
C LEU A 93 3.44 13.93 -4.27
N ALA A 94 3.97 13.83 -3.05
CA ALA A 94 5.14 14.59 -2.63
C ALA A 94 6.44 14.19 -3.37
N LEU A 95 6.50 13.02 -4.02
CA LEU A 95 7.67 12.63 -4.82
C LEU A 95 7.90 13.55 -6.02
N ASP A 96 6.85 14.18 -6.55
CA ASP A 96 6.94 15.15 -7.65
C ASP A 96 7.79 16.38 -7.27
N LEU A 97 7.82 16.72 -5.98
CA LEU A 97 8.59 17.84 -5.44
C LEU A 97 10.08 17.49 -5.26
N VAL A 98 10.48 16.23 -5.42
CA VAL A 98 11.84 15.77 -5.11
C VAL A 98 12.78 16.00 -6.28
N GLY A 99 13.79 16.84 -6.05
CA GLY A 99 14.79 17.18 -7.04
C GLY A 99 15.77 16.05 -7.38
N ARG A 100 16.43 16.17 -8.53
CA ARG A 100 17.50 15.25 -8.96
C ARG A 100 18.60 15.15 -7.90
N GLY A 101 19.09 13.93 -7.62
CA GLY A 101 20.12 13.69 -6.61
C GLY A 101 19.62 13.64 -5.16
N GLN A 102 18.35 13.98 -4.88
CA GLN A 102 17.78 13.97 -3.53
C GLN A 102 17.25 12.59 -3.10
N TRP A 103 18.11 11.57 -3.23
CA TRP A 103 17.76 10.17 -2.94
C TRP A 103 17.22 9.94 -1.53
N PHE A 104 17.70 10.68 -0.53
CA PHE A 104 17.27 10.50 0.85
C PHE A 104 15.79 10.86 1.04
N ILE A 105 15.35 11.99 0.47
CA ILE A 105 13.96 12.45 0.56
C ILE A 105 13.05 11.51 -0.23
N ALA A 106 13.47 11.09 -1.44
CA ALA A 106 12.72 10.12 -2.23
C ALA A 106 12.48 8.81 -1.45
N LEU A 107 13.53 8.30 -0.81
CA LEU A 107 13.45 7.08 0.00
C LEU A 107 12.61 7.26 1.27
N LEU A 108 12.68 8.41 1.93
CA LEU A 108 11.85 8.71 3.10
C LEU A 108 10.37 8.70 2.72
N LEU A 109 10.00 9.39 1.65
CA LEU A 109 8.63 9.41 1.13
C LEU A 109 8.16 8.02 0.70
N PHE A 110 9.03 7.25 0.04
CA PHE A 110 8.73 5.86 -0.30
C PHE A 110 8.51 4.97 0.94
N GLY A 111 9.34 5.12 1.96
CA GLY A 111 9.15 4.42 3.23
C GLY A 111 7.82 4.77 3.90
N LEU A 112 7.42 6.04 3.89
CA LEU A 112 6.10 6.47 4.39
C LEU A 112 4.96 5.90 3.54
N ALA A 113 5.13 5.83 2.22
CA ALA A 113 4.18 5.20 1.32
C ALA A 113 4.02 3.70 1.61
N LEU A 114 5.13 2.98 1.86
CA LEU A 114 5.12 1.57 2.28
C LEU A 114 4.42 1.35 3.62
N VAL A 115 4.63 2.25 4.59
CA VAL A 115 3.93 2.23 5.88
C VAL A 115 2.43 2.48 5.69
N GLY A 116 2.07 3.46 4.84
CA GLY A 116 0.70 3.74 4.41
C GLY A 116 0.02 2.50 3.84
N TYR A 117 0.64 1.91 2.83
CA TYR A 117 0.19 0.68 2.17
C TYR A 117 0.01 -0.49 3.14
N SER A 118 1.05 -0.81 3.92
CA SER A 118 1.05 -1.99 4.79
C SER A 118 0.10 -1.82 5.98
N GLY A 119 0.04 -0.62 6.57
CA GLY A 119 -0.88 -0.31 7.66
C GLY A 119 -2.34 -0.31 7.19
N GLY A 120 -2.61 0.23 6.00
CA GLY A 120 -3.92 0.16 5.36
C GLY A 120 -4.38 -1.28 5.15
N ASN A 121 -3.46 -2.15 4.71
CA ASN A 121 -3.74 -3.57 4.49
C ASN A 121 -4.22 -4.32 5.74
N VAL A 122 -3.77 -3.93 6.94
CA VAL A 122 -4.27 -4.52 8.20
C VAL A 122 -5.77 -4.27 8.37
N PHE A 123 -6.23 -3.03 8.14
CA PHE A 123 -7.64 -2.68 8.27
C PHE A 123 -8.47 -3.19 7.10
N TYR A 124 -7.93 -3.12 5.89
CA TYR A 124 -8.55 -3.58 4.66
C TYR A 124 -8.97 -5.06 4.74
N ASN A 125 -8.05 -5.94 5.17
CA ASN A 125 -8.34 -7.37 5.32
C ASN A 125 -9.43 -7.63 6.38
N SER A 126 -9.46 -6.83 7.45
CA SER A 126 -10.50 -6.95 8.50
C SER A 126 -11.89 -6.50 8.07
N LEU A 127 -12.00 -5.68 7.01
CA LEU A 127 -13.28 -5.18 6.50
C LEU A 127 -14.03 -6.25 5.69
N LEU A 128 -13.31 -7.10 4.95
CA LEU A 128 -13.93 -8.18 4.17
C LEU A 128 -14.72 -9.13 5.07
N LEU A 129 -14.11 -9.55 6.19
CA LEU A 129 -14.73 -10.43 7.18
C LEU A 129 -15.99 -9.85 7.82
N HIS A 130 -16.18 -8.54 7.77
CA HIS A 130 -17.32 -7.85 8.36
C HIS A 130 -18.40 -7.49 7.36
N TRP A 131 -18.04 -7.27 6.10
CA TRP A 131 -18.96 -6.82 5.06
C TRP A 131 -19.44 -7.93 4.13
N CYS A 132 -18.83 -9.10 4.19
CA CYS A 132 -19.22 -10.24 3.36
C CYS A 132 -19.77 -11.35 4.25
N ASP A 133 -20.88 -11.96 3.81
CA ASP A 133 -21.37 -13.18 4.46
C ASP A 133 -20.31 -14.28 4.35
N PRO A 134 -20.14 -15.14 5.37
CA PRO A 134 -19.10 -16.18 5.37
C PRO A 134 -19.07 -17.06 4.11
N ALA A 135 -20.25 -17.31 3.52
CA ALA A 135 -20.39 -18.10 2.30
C ALA A 135 -19.98 -17.36 1.01
N GLU A 136 -19.82 -16.03 1.05
CA GLU A 136 -19.47 -15.20 -0.10
C GLU A 136 -18.02 -14.67 -0.05
N ILE A 137 -17.31 -14.83 1.08
CA ILE A 137 -15.93 -14.34 1.27
C ILE A 137 -15.00 -14.85 0.18
N ASP A 138 -14.98 -16.15 -0.10
CA ASP A 138 -14.10 -16.76 -1.10
C ASP A 138 -14.35 -16.16 -2.49
N ARG A 139 -15.63 -15.98 -2.83
CA ARG A 139 -16.02 -15.41 -4.12
C ARG A 139 -15.61 -13.95 -4.20
N ALA A 140 -15.87 -13.15 -3.16
CA ALA A 140 -15.49 -11.74 -3.10
C ALA A 140 -13.96 -11.55 -3.21
N SER A 141 -13.19 -12.39 -2.51
CA SER A 141 -11.72 -12.42 -2.59
C SER A 141 -11.23 -12.74 -4.01
N CYS A 142 -11.78 -13.77 -4.67
CA CYS A 142 -11.43 -14.10 -6.06
C CYS A 142 -11.72 -12.95 -7.04
N TYR A 143 -12.85 -12.26 -6.88
CA TYR A 143 -13.17 -11.09 -7.71
C TYR A 143 -12.26 -9.89 -7.40
N GLY A 144 -11.93 -9.66 -6.12
CA GLY A 144 -10.94 -8.68 -5.70
C GLY A 144 -9.62 -8.94 -6.38
N TYR A 145 -9.05 -10.11 -6.16
CA TYR A 145 -7.76 -10.52 -6.73
C TYR A 145 -7.72 -10.43 -8.26
N GLY A 146 -8.81 -10.84 -8.94
CA GLY A 146 -8.94 -10.70 -10.39
C GLY A 146 -8.99 -9.24 -10.85
N ALA A 147 -9.70 -8.38 -10.12
CA ALA A 147 -9.66 -6.94 -10.36
C ALA A 147 -8.27 -6.37 -10.07
N GLY A 148 -7.62 -6.75 -8.96
CA GLY A 148 -6.26 -6.38 -8.60
C GLY A 148 -5.26 -6.62 -9.73
N TYR A 149 -5.32 -7.77 -10.40
CA TYR A 149 -4.49 -8.03 -11.59
C TYR A 149 -4.72 -7.06 -12.73
N LEU A 150 -5.96 -6.65 -12.99
CA LEU A 150 -6.26 -5.64 -14.00
C LEU A 150 -5.73 -4.26 -13.59
N GLY A 151 -5.82 -3.93 -12.30
CA GLY A 151 -5.26 -2.69 -11.76
C GLY A 151 -3.75 -2.66 -11.80
N GLY A 152 -3.11 -3.79 -11.54
CA GLY A 152 -1.65 -3.89 -11.53
C GLY A 152 -0.99 -3.99 -12.90
N GLY A 153 -1.77 -4.24 -13.96
CA GLY A 153 -1.31 -4.28 -15.34
C GLY A 153 -1.51 -2.98 -16.14
N LEU A 154 -2.13 -1.97 -15.54
CA LEU A 154 -2.38 -0.64 -16.12
C LEU A 154 -1.34 0.37 -15.61
#